data_AF-A0AAU3T4M2-F1
#
_entry.id   AF-A0AAU3T4M2-F1
#
_cell.length_a   1.000
_cell.length_b   1.000
_cell.length_c   1.000
_cell.angle_alpha   90.00
_cell.angle_beta   90.00
_cell.angle_gamma   90.00
#
_symmetry.space_group_name_H-M   'P 1'
#
loop_
_entity.id
_entity.type
_entity.pdbx_description
1 polymer ?
#
loop_
_entity_poly.entity_id
_entity_poly.type
_entity_poly.pdbx_seq_one_letter_code
_entity_poly.pdbx_strand_id
1 'polypeptide(L)'
;MRHFGHISPTVRKDLFHQEPAEFTAASPSRILAAALGATLYSPATRPHLAGDVHKQARRGVVSMVLCLEDSISDAEVADAEDNLVRQFAALDADGGELPLLFIRVRTPEQIPDLVHRLGGSARRLAGFVLPKFTESRGTAFLDAVAQAEAESGQHPLYAMPVLETPDLLHLETRIEALAGISRTVNRYRDRVLALRLGVTDFCSVYGLRRTPDMTAYDVQIVAGVIADVVNVLSRADGTGFTVTGPVWEYFRSQQRLFKPQLRRSPFLEEGAEELRTTLIEHDLDGLLREIELDRANGLLGKTCIHPAHVTPVHALSVVSHEEFSDAQDILRPERGGGGVMRSAYTNKMNEVKPHRAWAERTMLRAEVFGVAKEEVGFVDLLTAGLQV
;
A
#
# COMPACT_ATOMS: atom_id res chain seq x y z
N MET A 1 -10.22 8.43 -10.17
CA MET A 1 -9.68 8.55 -8.79
C MET A 1 -8.39 9.36 -8.82
N ARG A 2 -8.03 9.98 -7.69
CA ARG A 2 -6.78 10.74 -7.50
C ARG A 2 -6.38 10.74 -6.02
N HIS A 3 -5.09 10.58 -5.69
CA HIS A 3 -4.63 10.85 -4.32
C HIS A 3 -4.86 12.32 -3.96
N PHE A 4 -5.26 12.60 -2.72
CA PHE A 4 -5.71 13.94 -2.30
C PHE A 4 -6.91 14.50 -3.10
N GLY A 5 -7.61 13.66 -3.86
CA GLY A 5 -8.78 14.04 -4.65
C GLY A 5 -9.94 14.57 -3.79
N HIS A 6 -10.00 14.16 -2.53
CA HIS A 6 -10.99 14.58 -1.54
C HIS A 6 -10.79 16.02 -1.03
N ILE A 7 -9.59 16.58 -1.19
CA ILE A 7 -9.29 17.97 -0.84
C ILE A 7 -9.80 18.90 -1.94
N SER A 8 -10.18 20.14 -1.60
CA SER A 8 -10.61 21.11 -2.61
C SER A 8 -9.50 21.43 -3.64
N PRO A 9 -9.86 21.75 -4.90
CA PRO A 9 -8.87 22.12 -5.92
C PRO A 9 -8.00 23.32 -5.53
N THR A 10 -8.55 24.30 -4.81
CA THR A 10 -7.82 25.48 -4.33
C THR A 10 -6.70 25.06 -3.38
N VAL A 11 -7.02 24.26 -2.36
CA VAL A 11 -6.02 23.79 -1.40
C VAL A 11 -4.97 22.90 -2.08
N ARG A 12 -5.36 22.03 -3.03
CA ARG A 12 -4.38 21.26 -3.81
C ARG A 12 -3.42 22.14 -4.59
N LYS A 13 -3.90 23.20 -5.23
CA LYS A 13 -3.06 24.15 -5.96
C LYS A 13 -2.07 24.88 -5.03
N ASP A 14 -2.44 25.07 -3.78
CA ASP A 14 -1.57 25.68 -2.79
C ASP A 14 -0.48 24.70 -2.31
N LEU A 15 -0.79 23.40 -2.23
CA LEU A 15 0.13 22.36 -1.75
C LEU A 15 1.12 21.84 -2.81
N PHE A 16 0.66 21.66 -4.05
CA PHE A 16 1.40 20.90 -5.06
C PHE A 16 2.03 21.78 -6.13
N HIS A 17 3.32 21.57 -6.38
CA HIS A 17 4.00 22.03 -7.59
C HIS A 17 3.46 21.27 -8.82
N GLN A 18 3.28 19.95 -8.66
CA GLN A 18 2.61 19.09 -9.62
C GLN A 18 1.54 18.28 -8.88
N GLU A 19 0.27 18.46 -9.25
CA GLU A 19 -0.82 17.68 -8.63
C GLU A 19 -0.69 16.18 -8.95
N PRO A 20 -1.14 15.30 -8.04
CA PRO A 20 -1.23 13.87 -8.30
C PRO A 20 -2.07 13.59 -9.55
N ALA A 21 -1.61 12.68 -10.42
CA ALA A 21 -2.33 12.33 -11.64
C ALA A 21 -3.61 11.54 -11.33
N GLU A 22 -4.57 11.61 -12.25
CA GLU A 22 -5.76 10.76 -12.20
C GLU A 22 -5.44 9.36 -12.69
N PHE A 23 -6.07 8.38 -12.05
CA PHE A 23 -6.00 6.98 -12.46
C PHE A 23 -7.37 6.31 -12.34
N THR A 24 -7.52 5.21 -13.07
CA THR A 24 -8.70 4.34 -13.08
C THR A 24 -8.25 2.89 -13.00
N ALA A 25 -9.18 1.95 -12.80
CA ALA A 25 -8.87 0.52 -12.84
C ALA A 25 -8.28 0.04 -14.18
N ALA A 26 -8.38 0.84 -15.26
CA ALA A 26 -7.78 0.56 -16.56
C ALA A 26 -6.36 1.16 -16.74
N SER A 27 -5.84 1.88 -15.74
CA SER A 27 -4.47 2.40 -15.77
C SER A 27 -3.44 1.27 -15.83
N PRO A 28 -2.22 1.51 -16.36
CA PRO A 28 -1.18 0.50 -16.40
C PRO A 28 -0.89 -0.09 -15.02
N SER A 29 -0.58 -1.39 -14.94
CA SER A 29 -0.34 -2.11 -13.68
C SER A 29 0.74 -1.45 -12.82
N ARG A 30 1.80 -0.90 -13.44
CA ARG A 30 2.85 -0.14 -12.74
C ARG A 30 2.31 1.08 -12.00
N ILE A 31 1.38 1.81 -12.61
CA ILE A 31 0.71 2.98 -11.99
C ILE A 31 -0.22 2.50 -10.88
N LEU A 32 -1.06 1.50 -11.16
CA LEU A 32 -2.00 0.94 -10.19
C LEU A 32 -1.29 0.40 -8.94
N ALA A 33 -0.16 -0.29 -9.11
CA ALA A 33 0.61 -0.86 -8.01
C ALA A 33 1.16 0.22 -7.07
N ALA A 34 1.62 1.34 -7.62
CA ALA A 34 2.05 2.50 -6.85
C ALA A 34 0.84 3.24 -6.21
N ALA A 35 -0.25 3.37 -6.97
CA ALA A 35 -1.47 4.05 -6.55
C ALA A 35 -2.29 3.31 -5.49
N LEU A 36 -1.92 2.09 -5.12
CA LEU A 36 -2.51 1.40 -3.96
C LEU A 36 -2.36 2.26 -2.69
N GLY A 37 -1.23 2.95 -2.52
CA GLY A 37 -0.98 3.82 -1.37
C GLY A 37 -1.29 3.14 -0.04
N ALA A 38 -2.15 3.76 0.77
CA ALA A 38 -2.74 3.12 1.94
C ALA A 38 -3.91 2.22 1.52
N THR A 39 -3.71 0.91 1.54
CA THR A 39 -4.81 -0.04 1.34
C THR A 39 -5.53 -0.31 2.64
N LEU A 40 -6.76 0.18 2.79
CA LEU A 40 -7.55 0.03 3.99
C LEU A 40 -8.31 -1.31 4.02
N TYR A 41 -8.10 -2.10 5.06
CA TYR A 41 -8.79 -3.38 5.28
C TYR A 41 -10.08 -3.15 6.06
N SER A 42 -11.13 -3.87 5.68
CA SER A 42 -12.41 -3.85 6.36
C SER A 42 -13.03 -5.25 6.41
N PRO A 43 -13.58 -5.69 7.55
CA PRO A 43 -14.30 -6.97 7.62
C PRO A 43 -15.50 -6.99 6.67
N ALA A 44 -15.66 -8.09 5.95
CA ALA A 44 -16.79 -8.29 5.05
C ALA A 44 -18.16 -8.39 5.77
N THR A 45 -18.17 -8.60 7.09
CA THR A 45 -19.38 -8.70 7.93
C THR A 45 -20.06 -7.36 8.22
N ARG A 46 -19.47 -6.21 7.83
CA ARG A 46 -20.05 -4.90 8.14
C ARG A 46 -21.42 -4.73 7.46
N PRO A 47 -22.49 -4.41 8.21
CA PRO A 47 -23.86 -4.38 7.67
C PRO A 47 -24.10 -3.22 6.69
N HIS A 48 -23.30 -2.15 6.77
CA HIS A 48 -23.39 -0.98 5.89
C HIS A 48 -22.11 -0.80 5.07
N LEU A 49 -21.51 -1.91 4.62
CA LEU A 49 -20.22 -1.90 3.96
C LEU A 49 -20.15 -0.97 2.74
N ALA A 50 -21.19 -0.93 1.91
CA ALA A 50 -21.27 -0.03 0.76
C ALA A 50 -21.17 1.45 1.20
N GLY A 51 -21.95 1.83 2.21
CA GLY A 51 -21.91 3.18 2.79
C GLY A 51 -20.57 3.51 3.43
N ASP A 52 -19.94 2.53 4.08
CA ASP A 52 -18.59 2.67 4.64
C ASP A 52 -17.54 2.88 3.53
N VAL A 53 -17.60 2.14 2.42
CA VAL A 53 -16.72 2.34 1.26
C VAL A 53 -16.84 3.77 0.73
N HIS A 54 -18.05 4.29 0.49
CA HIS A 54 -18.24 5.67 0.05
C HIS A 54 -17.74 6.69 1.07
N LYS A 55 -17.97 6.43 2.37
CA LYS A 55 -17.45 7.28 3.45
C LYS A 55 -15.93 7.34 3.43
N GLN A 56 -15.25 6.22 3.25
CA GLN A 56 -13.79 6.19 3.20
C GLN A 56 -13.24 6.79 1.90
N ALA A 57 -13.91 6.58 0.76
CA ALA A 57 -13.57 7.21 -0.51
C ALA A 57 -13.57 8.74 -0.40
N ARG A 58 -14.61 9.31 0.21
CA ARG A 58 -14.70 10.76 0.50
C ARG A 58 -13.65 11.27 1.47
N ARG A 59 -12.97 10.38 2.21
CA ARG A 59 -11.86 10.70 3.11
C ARG A 59 -10.48 10.42 2.49
N GLY A 60 -10.43 10.20 1.18
CA GLY A 60 -9.18 10.03 0.44
C GLY A 60 -8.65 8.61 0.37
N VAL A 61 -9.44 7.60 0.78
CA VAL A 61 -9.08 6.19 0.54
C VAL A 61 -9.25 5.87 -0.95
N VAL A 62 -8.20 5.38 -1.59
CA VAL A 62 -8.20 5.02 -3.01
C VAL A 62 -8.12 3.51 -3.26
N SER A 63 -7.78 2.71 -2.25
CA SER A 63 -7.81 1.25 -2.33
C SER A 63 -8.31 0.63 -1.02
N MET A 64 -9.14 -0.41 -1.13
CA MET A 64 -9.72 -1.12 0.01
C MET A 64 -9.71 -2.62 -0.20
N VAL A 65 -9.52 -3.36 0.88
CA VAL A 65 -9.64 -4.82 0.92
C VAL A 65 -10.81 -5.20 1.83
N LEU A 66 -11.78 -5.90 1.26
CA LEU A 66 -12.94 -6.44 1.94
C LEU A 66 -12.61 -7.88 2.35
N CYS A 67 -12.47 -8.11 3.65
CA CYS A 67 -11.76 -9.26 4.16
C CYS A 67 -12.73 -10.35 4.65
N LEU A 68 -12.60 -11.54 4.05
CA LEU A 68 -13.29 -12.78 4.44
C LEU A 68 -12.41 -13.70 5.27
N GLU A 69 -11.14 -13.36 5.53
CA GLU A 69 -10.19 -14.22 6.24
C GLU A 69 -10.04 -13.83 7.71
N ASP A 70 -8.88 -13.36 8.18
CA ASP A 70 -8.54 -13.26 9.61
C ASP A 70 -9.33 -12.19 10.38
N SER A 71 -10.09 -11.34 9.68
CA SER A 71 -10.91 -10.31 10.32
C SER A 71 -12.32 -10.76 10.70
N ILE A 72 -12.70 -12.00 10.38
CA ILE A 72 -14.01 -12.59 10.66
C ILE A 72 -13.85 -14.01 11.21
N SER A 73 -14.83 -14.49 11.99
CA SER A 73 -14.78 -15.88 12.46
C SER A 73 -15.15 -16.88 11.36
N ASP A 74 -14.72 -18.13 11.51
CA ASP A 74 -15.01 -19.22 10.57
C ASP A 74 -16.53 -19.46 10.40
N ALA A 75 -17.30 -19.20 11.47
CA ALA A 75 -18.76 -19.36 11.46
C ALA A 75 -19.47 -18.26 10.66
N GLU A 76 -18.84 -17.11 10.44
CA GLU A 76 -19.44 -15.96 9.76
C GLU A 76 -19.14 -15.92 8.26
N VAL A 77 -18.31 -16.84 7.74
CA VAL A 77 -17.82 -16.75 6.35
C VAL A 77 -18.96 -16.75 5.34
N ALA A 78 -19.92 -17.68 5.46
CA ALA A 78 -21.05 -17.77 4.54
C ALA A 78 -21.90 -16.48 4.56
N ASP A 79 -22.23 -15.98 5.75
CA ASP A 79 -23.00 -14.74 5.93
C ASP A 79 -22.23 -13.51 5.42
N ALA A 80 -20.91 -13.50 5.58
CA ALA A 80 -20.03 -12.44 5.10
C ALA A 80 -19.94 -12.40 3.57
N GLU A 81 -19.88 -13.56 2.91
CA GLU A 81 -19.95 -13.66 1.45
C GLU A 81 -21.30 -13.17 0.92
N ASP A 82 -22.41 -13.61 1.52
CA ASP A 82 -23.75 -13.13 1.15
C ASP A 82 -23.89 -11.63 1.37
N ASN A 83 -23.29 -11.11 2.45
CA ASN A 83 -23.22 -9.67 2.66
C ASN A 83 -22.42 -8.99 1.55
N LEU A 84 -21.23 -9.47 1.20
CA LEU A 84 -20.44 -8.89 0.09
C LEU A 84 -21.25 -8.80 -1.19
N VAL A 85 -21.92 -9.89 -1.58
CA VAL A 85 -22.74 -9.91 -2.81
C VAL A 85 -23.82 -8.83 -2.77
N ARG A 86 -24.55 -8.71 -1.66
CA ARG A 86 -25.56 -7.65 -1.49
C ARG A 86 -24.96 -6.24 -1.52
N GLN A 87 -23.80 -6.05 -0.89
CA GLN A 87 -23.16 -4.73 -0.78
C GLN A 87 -22.55 -4.29 -2.11
N PHE A 88 -21.96 -5.21 -2.89
CA PHE A 88 -21.50 -4.91 -4.25
C PHE A 88 -22.65 -4.56 -5.19
N ALA A 89 -23.79 -5.24 -5.09
CA ALA A 89 -24.98 -4.85 -5.85
C ALA A 89 -25.45 -3.42 -5.50
N ALA A 90 -25.39 -3.04 -4.22
CA ALA A 90 -25.72 -1.68 -3.78
C ALA A 90 -24.71 -0.63 -4.29
N LEU A 91 -23.40 -0.91 -4.18
CA LEU A 91 -22.33 -0.06 -4.73
C LEU A 91 -22.48 0.14 -6.24
N ASP A 92 -22.86 -0.94 -6.93
CA ASP A 92 -23.01 -0.91 -8.37
C ASP A 92 -24.20 -0.05 -8.83
N ALA A 93 -25.31 -0.12 -8.08
CA ALA A 93 -26.53 0.65 -8.32
C ALA A 93 -26.39 2.15 -8.02
N ASP A 94 -25.58 2.52 -7.02
CA ASP A 94 -25.35 3.94 -6.66
C ASP A 94 -24.55 4.69 -7.74
N GLY A 95 -23.68 4.00 -8.47
CA GLY A 95 -22.97 4.57 -9.62
C GLY A 95 -21.83 5.54 -9.27
N GLY A 96 -21.60 5.84 -7.99
CA GLY A 96 -20.56 6.75 -7.53
C GLY A 96 -19.12 6.28 -7.81
N GLU A 97 -18.17 7.21 -7.67
CA GLU A 97 -16.75 6.86 -7.69
C GLU A 97 -16.39 6.00 -6.48
N LEU A 98 -15.68 4.91 -6.73
CA LEU A 98 -15.23 3.95 -5.73
C LEU A 98 -13.71 3.88 -5.71
N PRO A 99 -13.11 3.55 -4.55
CA PRO A 99 -11.72 3.10 -4.51
C PRO A 99 -11.57 1.79 -5.28
N LEU A 100 -10.33 1.39 -5.57
CA LEU A 100 -10.04 0.03 -6.02
C LEU A 100 -10.46 -0.95 -4.92
N LEU A 101 -11.43 -1.82 -5.22
CA LEU A 101 -11.95 -2.80 -4.28
C LEU A 101 -11.31 -4.17 -4.54
N PHE A 102 -10.80 -4.78 -3.49
CA PHE A 102 -10.27 -6.14 -3.52
C PHE A 102 -10.98 -6.99 -2.48
N ILE A 103 -11.04 -8.30 -2.69
CA ILE A 103 -11.55 -9.24 -1.68
C ILE A 103 -10.38 -10.10 -1.18
N ARG A 104 -10.17 -10.17 0.14
CA ARG A 104 -9.25 -11.16 0.74
C ARG A 104 -10.03 -12.44 1.01
N VAL A 105 -9.74 -13.47 0.23
CA VAL A 105 -10.36 -14.80 0.34
C VAL A 105 -9.58 -15.71 1.30
N ARG A 106 -10.15 -16.86 1.67
CA ARG A 106 -9.52 -17.93 2.47
C ARG A 106 -9.01 -19.07 1.59
N THR A 107 -9.78 -19.43 0.56
CA THR A 107 -9.46 -20.55 -0.33
C THR A 107 -9.61 -20.17 -1.82
N PRO A 108 -8.92 -20.86 -2.74
CA PRO A 108 -9.01 -20.57 -4.17
C PRO A 108 -10.44 -20.68 -4.73
N GLU A 109 -11.23 -21.61 -4.23
CA GLU A 109 -12.57 -21.93 -4.73
C GLU A 109 -13.57 -20.78 -4.52
N GLN A 110 -13.35 -19.93 -3.51
CA GLN A 110 -14.17 -18.75 -3.27
C GLN A 110 -14.08 -17.74 -4.41
N ILE A 111 -12.98 -17.71 -5.16
CA ILE A 111 -12.77 -16.70 -6.20
C ILE A 111 -13.79 -16.82 -7.35
N PRO A 112 -13.87 -17.96 -8.07
CA PRO A 112 -14.86 -18.11 -9.14
C PRO A 112 -16.30 -18.08 -8.60
N ASP A 113 -16.58 -18.66 -7.42
CA ASP A 113 -17.91 -18.63 -6.81
C ASP A 113 -18.39 -17.20 -6.53
N LEU A 114 -17.55 -16.37 -5.89
CA LEU A 114 -17.87 -14.98 -5.60
C LEU A 114 -18.08 -14.18 -6.88
N VAL A 115 -17.20 -14.33 -7.88
CA VAL A 115 -17.37 -13.63 -9.17
C VAL A 115 -18.68 -14.02 -9.84
N HIS A 116 -19.04 -15.30 -9.81
CA HIS A 116 -20.32 -15.78 -10.32
C HIS A 116 -21.51 -15.15 -9.59
N ARG A 117 -21.52 -15.18 -8.25
CA ARG A 117 -22.60 -14.63 -7.41
C ARG A 117 -22.72 -13.11 -7.48
N LEU A 118 -21.60 -12.40 -7.63
CA LEU A 118 -21.55 -10.96 -7.86
C LEU A 118 -22.19 -10.59 -9.22
N GLY A 119 -22.09 -11.48 -10.22
CA GLY A 119 -22.62 -11.27 -11.56
C GLY A 119 -22.13 -9.96 -12.17
N GLY A 120 -23.07 -9.13 -12.65
CA GLY A 120 -22.74 -7.84 -13.27
C GLY A 120 -22.01 -6.86 -12.34
N SER A 121 -22.20 -6.99 -11.01
CA SER A 121 -21.57 -6.09 -10.02
C SER A 121 -20.07 -6.37 -9.82
N ALA A 122 -19.57 -7.53 -10.27
CA ALA A 122 -18.15 -7.84 -10.24
C ALA A 122 -17.29 -6.84 -11.06
N ARG A 123 -17.90 -6.05 -11.96
CA ARG A 123 -17.22 -4.94 -12.65
C ARG A 123 -16.66 -3.87 -11.70
N ARG A 124 -17.13 -3.84 -10.45
CA ARG A 124 -16.62 -2.96 -9.39
C ARG A 124 -15.43 -3.55 -8.63
N LEU A 125 -15.11 -4.82 -8.86
CA LEU A 125 -14.02 -5.56 -8.23
C LEU A 125 -12.73 -5.37 -9.05
N ALA A 126 -11.68 -4.91 -8.39
CA ALA A 126 -10.34 -4.81 -8.98
C ALA A 126 -9.54 -6.11 -8.88
N GLY A 127 -9.85 -6.98 -7.91
CA GLY A 127 -9.16 -8.26 -7.78
C GLY A 127 -9.21 -8.89 -6.38
N PHE A 128 -8.21 -9.70 -6.07
CA PHE A 128 -8.16 -10.52 -4.87
C PHE A 128 -6.85 -10.39 -4.09
N VAL A 129 -6.93 -10.53 -2.77
CA VAL A 129 -5.78 -10.71 -1.88
C VAL A 129 -5.67 -12.19 -1.51
N LEU A 130 -4.48 -12.77 -1.69
CA LEU A 130 -4.26 -14.22 -1.60
C LEU A 130 -3.42 -14.52 -0.35
N PRO A 131 -4.02 -15.01 0.75
CA PRO A 131 -3.30 -15.22 2.01
C PRO A 131 -2.34 -16.41 1.93
N LYS A 132 -1.38 -16.45 2.86
CA LYS A 132 -0.49 -17.60 3.11
C LYS A 132 0.13 -18.15 1.81
N PHE A 133 0.62 -17.25 0.96
CA PHE A 133 1.03 -17.55 -0.40
C PHE A 133 2.35 -18.34 -0.43
N THR A 134 2.34 -19.48 -1.14
CA THR A 134 3.48 -20.33 -1.44
C THR A 134 3.48 -20.71 -2.92
N GLU A 135 4.47 -21.44 -3.43
CA GLU A 135 4.46 -21.92 -4.83
C GLU A 135 3.20 -22.77 -5.13
N SER A 136 2.89 -23.74 -4.26
CA SER A 136 1.76 -24.66 -4.45
C SER A 136 0.41 -23.98 -4.27
N ARG A 137 0.19 -23.29 -3.14
CA ARG A 137 -1.07 -22.58 -2.86
C ARG A 137 -1.28 -21.42 -3.82
N GLY A 138 -0.20 -20.70 -4.12
CA GLY A 138 -0.24 -19.53 -4.99
C GLY A 138 -0.62 -19.87 -6.43
N THR A 139 -0.18 -21.01 -6.94
CA THR A 139 -0.60 -21.50 -8.27
C THR A 139 -2.10 -21.72 -8.30
N ALA A 140 -2.67 -22.45 -7.34
CA ALA A 140 -4.11 -22.69 -7.26
C ALA A 140 -4.93 -21.39 -7.17
N PHE A 141 -4.49 -20.42 -6.36
CA PHE A 141 -5.15 -19.12 -6.27
C PHE A 141 -5.09 -18.34 -7.59
N LEU A 142 -3.92 -18.27 -8.24
CA LEU A 142 -3.75 -17.50 -9.47
C LEU A 142 -4.49 -18.13 -10.65
N ASP A 143 -4.57 -19.47 -10.71
CA ASP A 143 -5.43 -20.18 -11.65
C ASP A 143 -6.90 -19.84 -11.44
N ALA A 144 -7.36 -19.79 -10.18
CA ALA A 144 -8.73 -19.41 -9.86
C ALA A 144 -9.06 -17.96 -10.25
N VAL A 145 -8.12 -17.02 -10.07
CA VAL A 145 -8.27 -15.63 -10.56
C VAL A 145 -8.38 -15.61 -12.09
N ALA A 146 -7.51 -16.33 -12.80
CA ALA A 146 -7.53 -16.38 -14.26
C ALA A 146 -8.81 -17.02 -14.80
N GLN A 147 -9.32 -18.06 -14.14
CA GLN A 147 -10.60 -18.68 -14.45
C GLN A 147 -11.75 -17.69 -14.28
N ALA A 148 -11.84 -17.01 -13.14
CA ALA A 148 -12.91 -16.08 -12.86
C ALA A 148 -12.91 -14.87 -13.81
N GLU A 149 -11.73 -14.40 -14.21
CA GLU A 149 -11.57 -13.36 -15.24
C GLU A 149 -12.14 -13.84 -16.59
N ALA A 150 -11.76 -15.04 -17.02
CA ALA A 150 -12.19 -15.61 -18.30
C ALA A 150 -13.71 -15.86 -18.35
N GLU A 151 -14.31 -16.34 -17.26
CA GLU A 151 -15.74 -16.64 -17.18
C GLU A 151 -16.62 -15.39 -17.07
N SER A 152 -16.13 -14.35 -16.40
CA SER A 152 -16.89 -13.11 -16.24
C SER A 152 -16.86 -12.21 -17.49
N GLY A 153 -15.84 -12.34 -18.34
CA GLY A 153 -15.64 -11.48 -19.51
C GLY A 153 -15.45 -10.00 -19.14
N GLN A 154 -15.04 -9.73 -17.90
CA GLN A 154 -14.91 -8.41 -17.33
C GLN A 154 -13.49 -7.85 -17.50
N HIS A 155 -13.23 -6.71 -16.84
CA HIS A 155 -11.92 -6.08 -16.75
C HIS A 155 -10.89 -7.02 -16.11
N PRO A 156 -9.59 -6.79 -16.29
CA PRO A 156 -8.54 -7.59 -15.65
C PRO A 156 -8.74 -7.68 -14.14
N LEU A 157 -8.76 -8.90 -13.61
CA LEU A 157 -8.76 -9.15 -12.17
C LEU A 157 -7.33 -9.31 -11.68
N TYR A 158 -6.93 -8.43 -10.77
CA TYR A 158 -5.59 -8.45 -10.19
C TYR A 158 -5.49 -9.39 -8.99
N ALA A 159 -4.27 -9.82 -8.70
CA ALA A 159 -3.92 -10.60 -7.52
C ALA A 159 -2.90 -9.85 -6.66
N MET A 160 -3.08 -9.91 -5.34
CA MET A 160 -2.12 -9.42 -4.37
C MET A 160 -1.75 -10.55 -3.38
N PRO A 161 -0.70 -11.33 -3.67
CA PRO A 161 -0.16 -12.33 -2.76
C PRO A 161 0.27 -11.75 -1.41
N VAL A 162 -0.07 -12.44 -0.32
CA VAL A 162 0.42 -12.12 1.03
C VAL A 162 1.48 -13.15 1.46
N LEU A 163 2.68 -12.65 1.70
CA LEU A 163 3.86 -13.41 2.09
C LEU A 163 3.94 -13.42 3.62
N GLU A 164 3.50 -14.53 4.22
CA GLU A 164 3.26 -14.60 5.66
C GLU A 164 3.43 -16.02 6.24
N THR A 165 4.05 -16.94 5.50
CA THR A 165 4.16 -18.35 5.90
C THR A 165 5.42 -18.64 6.73
N PRO A 166 5.38 -19.66 7.61
CA PRO A 166 6.56 -20.12 8.35
C PRO A 166 7.74 -20.49 7.45
N ASP A 167 7.49 -21.13 6.30
CA ASP A 167 8.53 -21.54 5.36
C ASP A 167 9.35 -20.36 4.82
N LEU A 168 8.74 -19.19 4.69
CA LEU A 168 9.43 -17.97 4.31
C LEU A 168 10.21 -17.36 5.49
N LEU A 169 9.68 -17.52 6.71
CA LEU A 169 10.28 -16.98 7.92
C LEU A 169 11.51 -17.77 8.38
N HIS A 170 11.46 -19.10 8.36
CA HIS A 170 12.55 -19.96 8.82
C HIS A 170 13.74 -19.92 7.86
N LEU A 171 14.95 -19.78 8.39
CA LEU A 171 16.15 -19.56 7.60
C LEU A 171 16.47 -20.76 6.69
N GLU A 172 16.25 -21.97 7.20
CA GLU A 172 16.51 -23.25 6.52
C GLU A 172 15.63 -23.47 5.28
N THR A 173 14.44 -22.87 5.22
CA THR A 173 13.48 -23.02 4.11
C THR A 173 13.33 -21.77 3.26
N ARG A 174 13.73 -20.60 3.78
CA ARG A 174 13.49 -19.28 3.15
C ARG A 174 13.94 -19.20 1.70
N ILE A 175 15.12 -19.72 1.38
CA ILE A 175 15.69 -19.63 0.03
C ILE A 175 14.80 -20.36 -0.99
N GLU A 176 14.37 -21.57 -0.65
CA GLU A 176 13.50 -22.37 -1.52
C GLU A 176 12.10 -21.74 -1.62
N ALA A 177 11.55 -21.27 -0.50
CA ALA A 177 10.27 -20.58 -0.47
C ALA A 177 10.27 -19.33 -1.37
N LEU A 178 11.29 -18.46 -1.26
CA LEU A 178 11.43 -17.27 -2.11
C LEU A 178 11.60 -17.63 -3.58
N ALA A 179 12.36 -18.67 -3.90
CA ALA A 179 12.55 -19.13 -5.27
C ALA A 179 11.23 -19.64 -5.88
N GLY A 180 10.45 -20.41 -5.11
CA GLY A 180 9.13 -20.90 -5.51
C GLY A 180 8.14 -19.76 -5.72
N ILE A 181 8.04 -18.84 -4.76
CA ILE A 181 7.20 -17.63 -4.87
C ILE A 181 7.57 -16.85 -6.13
N SER A 182 8.87 -16.59 -6.34
CA SER A 182 9.36 -15.85 -7.51
C SER A 182 8.97 -16.50 -8.83
N ARG A 183 9.13 -17.83 -8.98
CA ARG A 183 8.69 -18.55 -10.18
C ARG A 183 7.20 -18.39 -10.42
N THR A 184 6.38 -18.55 -9.37
CA THR A 184 4.93 -18.46 -9.46
C THR A 184 4.49 -17.05 -9.86
N VAL A 185 4.92 -16.01 -9.15
CA VAL A 185 4.46 -14.64 -9.45
C VAL A 185 4.92 -14.15 -10.82
N ASN A 186 6.10 -14.59 -11.30
CA ASN A 186 6.56 -14.26 -12.65
C ASN A 186 5.74 -14.94 -13.76
N ARG A 187 5.21 -16.15 -13.51
CA ARG A 187 4.31 -16.83 -14.47
C ARG A 187 3.01 -16.03 -14.69
N TYR A 188 2.53 -15.34 -13.66
CA TYR A 188 1.29 -14.54 -13.70
C TYR A 188 1.58 -13.05 -13.58
N ARG A 189 2.71 -12.58 -14.13
CA ARG A 189 3.24 -11.22 -13.92
C ARG A 189 2.23 -10.11 -14.18
N ASP A 190 1.43 -10.24 -15.24
CA ASP A 190 0.46 -9.21 -15.63
C ASP A 190 -0.75 -9.12 -14.68
N ARG A 191 -0.97 -10.17 -13.87
CA ARG A 191 -2.05 -10.23 -12.87
C ARG A 191 -1.58 -9.85 -11.47
N VAL A 192 -0.31 -10.07 -11.13
CA VAL A 192 0.22 -9.75 -9.81
C VAL A 192 0.47 -8.25 -9.71
N LEU A 193 -0.40 -7.55 -8.98
CA LEU A 193 -0.34 -6.10 -8.85
C LEU A 193 0.68 -5.65 -7.79
N ALA A 194 0.68 -6.32 -6.64
CA ALA A 194 1.61 -6.05 -5.55
C ALA A 194 1.75 -7.26 -4.64
N LEU A 195 2.91 -7.40 -4.01
CA LEU A 195 3.18 -8.39 -2.96
C LEU A 195 3.04 -7.72 -1.59
N ARG A 196 2.38 -8.41 -0.66
CA ARG A 196 2.12 -7.93 0.70
C ARG A 196 2.89 -8.76 1.72
N LEU A 197 3.18 -8.17 2.87
CA LEU A 197 3.89 -8.82 3.97
C LEU A 197 2.96 -8.98 5.18
N GLY A 198 2.75 -10.23 5.63
CA GLY A 198 1.98 -10.54 6.83
C GLY A 198 2.88 -10.67 8.05
N VAL A 199 3.30 -9.54 8.60
CA VAL A 199 4.22 -9.50 9.76
C VAL A 199 3.60 -10.07 11.03
N THR A 200 2.28 -9.92 11.21
CA THR A 200 1.59 -10.46 12.38
C THR A 200 1.66 -11.99 12.42
N ASP A 201 1.48 -12.69 11.29
CA ASP A 201 1.70 -14.13 11.19
C ASP A 201 3.15 -14.51 11.48
N PHE A 202 4.13 -13.77 10.95
CA PHE A 202 5.54 -14.04 11.26
C PHE A 202 5.84 -13.94 12.76
N CYS A 203 5.34 -12.89 13.40
CA CYS A 203 5.48 -12.72 14.85
C CYS A 203 4.80 -13.88 15.61
N SER A 204 3.62 -14.31 15.16
CA SER A 204 2.87 -15.40 15.79
C SER A 204 3.64 -16.72 15.81
N VAL A 205 4.43 -17.03 14.77
CA VAL A 205 5.24 -18.26 14.71
C VAL A 205 6.21 -18.38 15.90
N TYR A 206 6.73 -17.25 16.37
CA TYR A 206 7.65 -17.19 17.52
C TYR A 206 6.99 -16.69 18.81
N GLY A 207 5.65 -16.56 18.85
CA GLY A 207 4.94 -16.03 20.00
C GLY A 207 5.31 -14.57 20.33
N LEU A 208 5.77 -13.81 19.34
CA LEU A 208 6.14 -12.40 19.49
C LEU A 208 4.91 -11.51 19.29
N ARG A 209 4.93 -10.36 19.95
CA ARG A 209 4.00 -9.25 19.69
C ARG A 209 4.78 -7.95 19.79
N ARG A 210 4.59 -7.06 18.83
CA ARG A 210 5.21 -5.73 18.86
C ARG A 210 4.62 -4.91 20.01
N THR A 211 5.28 -3.81 20.36
CA THR A 211 4.71 -2.72 21.15
C THR A 211 4.54 -1.48 20.25
N PRO A 212 3.75 -0.47 20.65
CA PRO A 212 3.60 0.76 19.86
C PRO A 212 4.91 1.51 19.57
N ASP A 213 5.96 1.27 20.37
CA ASP A 213 7.27 1.90 20.20
C ASP A 213 8.19 1.12 19.23
N MET A 214 7.77 -0.05 18.75
CA MET A 214 8.55 -0.95 17.88
C MET A 214 7.97 -0.99 16.46
N THR A 215 8.83 -0.75 15.49
CA THR A 215 8.57 -1.02 14.07
C THR A 215 8.82 -2.48 13.73
N ALA A 216 8.35 -2.94 12.57
CA ALA A 216 8.68 -4.25 12.00
C ALA A 216 10.20 -4.48 11.88
N TYR A 217 10.97 -3.40 11.74
CA TYR A 217 12.42 -3.42 11.59
C TYR A 217 13.17 -3.57 12.92
N ASP A 218 12.53 -3.28 14.05
CA ASP A 218 13.12 -3.52 15.37
C ASP A 218 13.06 -5.04 15.72
N VAL A 219 12.16 -5.80 15.08
CA VAL A 219 12.08 -7.26 15.20
C VAL A 219 12.98 -7.92 14.15
N GLN A 220 14.21 -8.28 14.53
CA GLN A 220 15.26 -8.71 13.58
C GLN A 220 14.89 -9.89 12.68
N ILE A 221 14.14 -10.87 13.20
CA ILE A 221 13.69 -12.01 12.39
C ILE A 221 12.72 -11.59 11.28
N VAL A 222 11.90 -10.56 11.54
CA VAL A 222 10.99 -9.96 10.55
C VAL A 222 11.77 -9.09 9.58
N ALA A 223 12.64 -8.21 10.10
CA ALA A 223 13.48 -7.34 9.28
C ALA A 223 14.31 -8.14 8.26
N GLY A 224 14.87 -9.28 8.68
CA GLY A 224 15.60 -10.19 7.79
C GLY A 224 14.75 -10.76 6.66
N VAL A 225 13.50 -11.15 6.93
CA VAL A 225 12.57 -11.61 5.87
C VAL A 225 12.23 -10.47 4.91
N ILE A 226 11.96 -9.26 5.42
CA ILE A 226 11.65 -8.10 4.57
C ILE A 226 12.82 -7.82 3.63
N ALA A 227 14.05 -7.81 4.15
CA ALA A 227 15.25 -7.60 3.34
C ALA A 227 15.39 -8.65 2.22
N ASP A 228 15.20 -9.93 2.54
CA ASP A 228 15.31 -11.01 1.55
C ASP A 228 14.18 -10.99 0.51
N VAL A 229 12.95 -10.65 0.92
CA VAL A 229 11.82 -10.44 0.01
C VAL A 229 12.13 -9.31 -0.98
N VAL A 230 12.61 -8.16 -0.50
CA VAL A 230 12.97 -7.03 -1.36
C VAL A 230 14.09 -7.42 -2.34
N ASN A 231 15.12 -8.11 -1.83
CA ASN A 231 16.27 -8.54 -2.62
C ASN A 231 15.90 -9.50 -3.78
N VAL A 232 14.93 -10.39 -3.56
CA VAL A 232 14.50 -11.37 -4.55
C VAL A 232 13.38 -10.84 -5.46
N LEU A 233 12.41 -10.13 -4.88
CA LEU A 233 11.11 -9.86 -5.53
C LEU A 233 10.88 -8.39 -5.89
N SER A 234 11.70 -7.43 -5.41
CA SER A 234 11.50 -5.98 -5.61
C SER A 234 12.68 -5.29 -6.31
N ARG A 235 13.35 -6.00 -7.23
CA ARG A 235 14.51 -5.47 -7.97
C ARG A 235 14.13 -4.33 -8.91
N ALA A 236 15.05 -3.40 -9.11
CA ALA A 236 14.86 -2.25 -10.01
C ALA A 236 15.30 -2.50 -11.46
N ASP A 237 15.71 -3.72 -11.80
CA ASP A 237 16.18 -4.13 -13.14
C ASP A 237 15.04 -4.52 -14.11
N GLY A 238 13.79 -4.20 -13.75
CA GLY A 238 12.59 -4.54 -14.51
C GLY A 238 11.97 -5.90 -14.15
N THR A 239 12.65 -6.73 -13.35
CA THR A 239 12.11 -8.03 -12.89
C THR A 239 11.28 -7.93 -11.62
N GLY A 240 11.44 -6.86 -10.83
CA GLY A 240 10.76 -6.70 -9.55
C GLY A 240 9.26 -6.43 -9.65
N PHE A 241 8.58 -6.66 -8.53
CA PHE A 241 7.19 -6.29 -8.24
C PHE A 241 7.18 -5.21 -7.16
N THR A 242 6.07 -4.48 -7.05
CA THR A 242 5.84 -3.61 -5.89
C THR A 242 5.62 -4.47 -4.64
N VAL A 243 6.37 -4.20 -3.57
CA VAL A 243 6.17 -4.80 -2.25
C VAL A 243 5.64 -3.71 -1.31
N THR A 244 4.52 -3.97 -0.63
CA THR A 244 3.90 -2.99 0.27
C THR A 244 4.31 -3.18 1.72
N GLY A 245 4.39 -2.09 2.47
CA GLY A 245 4.61 -2.08 3.92
C GLY A 245 3.58 -2.94 4.68
N PRO A 246 3.99 -3.62 5.77
CA PRO A 246 3.10 -4.45 6.58
C PRO A 246 2.14 -3.60 7.40
N VAL A 247 1.19 -4.26 8.07
CA VAL A 247 0.22 -3.61 8.95
C VAL A 247 0.88 -2.94 10.16
N TRP A 248 0.41 -1.74 10.50
CA TRP A 248 0.58 -1.13 11.81
C TRP A 248 -0.61 -1.45 12.71
N GLU A 249 -0.37 -2.07 13.86
CA GLU A 249 -1.41 -2.69 14.69
C GLU A 249 -2.11 -1.71 15.64
N TYR A 250 -1.62 -0.47 15.77
CA TYR A 250 -2.05 0.48 16.80
C TYR A 250 -2.83 1.68 16.23
N PHE A 251 -3.87 2.10 16.94
CA PHE A 251 -4.72 3.23 16.57
C PHE A 251 -5.39 3.91 17.79
N ARG A 252 -5.07 3.49 19.02
CA ARG A 252 -5.46 4.10 20.30
C ARG A 252 -4.36 3.86 21.34
N SER A 253 -4.01 4.89 22.10
CA SER A 253 -2.94 4.83 23.11
C SER A 253 -3.17 3.73 24.16
N GLN A 254 -2.08 3.03 24.45
CA GLN A 254 -1.81 2.42 25.76
C GLN A 254 -0.80 3.29 26.53
N GLN A 255 -0.61 3.04 27.84
CA GLN A 255 0.44 3.70 28.62
C GLN A 255 1.81 3.38 28.01
N ARG A 256 2.56 4.42 27.61
CA ARG A 256 3.90 4.27 27.01
C ARG A 256 4.98 4.16 28.06
N LEU A 257 5.98 3.32 27.80
CA LEU A 257 7.19 3.21 28.61
C LEU A 257 8.31 4.14 28.10
N PHE A 258 8.38 4.38 26.79
CA PHE A 258 9.41 5.21 26.16
C PHE A 258 8.89 6.58 25.73
N LYS A 259 9.82 7.53 25.59
CA LYS A 259 9.49 8.87 25.08
C LYS A 259 9.22 8.82 23.57
N PRO A 260 8.22 9.56 23.07
CA PRO A 260 7.96 9.67 21.63
C PRO A 260 9.20 10.17 20.87
N GLN A 261 9.49 9.54 19.72
CA GLN A 261 10.64 9.91 18.88
C GLN A 261 10.30 10.94 17.79
N LEU A 262 9.03 11.31 17.65
CA LEU A 262 8.60 12.35 16.72
C LEU A 262 9.29 13.68 17.09
N ARG A 263 9.95 14.33 16.13
CA ARG A 263 10.62 15.63 16.35
C ARG A 263 9.61 16.76 16.49
N ARG A 264 9.86 17.69 17.42
CA ARG A 264 8.97 18.81 17.74
C ARG A 264 9.10 19.98 16.75
N SER A 265 10.32 20.27 16.28
CA SER A 265 10.58 21.46 15.45
C SER A 265 9.69 21.60 14.21
N PRO A 266 9.40 20.55 13.42
CA PRO A 266 8.58 20.71 12.22
C PRO A 266 7.13 21.11 12.53
N PHE A 267 6.64 20.79 13.74
CA PHE A 267 5.29 21.14 14.16
C PHE A 267 5.22 22.52 14.81
N LEU A 268 6.32 22.97 15.45
CA LEU A 268 6.39 24.34 15.98
C LEU A 268 6.45 25.39 14.87
N GLU A 269 7.24 25.12 13.84
CA GLU A 269 7.43 26.02 12.69
C GLU A 269 6.10 26.26 11.96
N GLU A 270 5.28 25.21 11.82
CA GLU A 270 3.95 25.27 11.19
C GLU A 270 2.79 25.56 12.17
N GLY A 271 3.08 25.84 13.44
CA GLY A 271 2.05 26.09 14.45
C GLY A 271 1.11 24.90 14.75
N ALA A 272 1.51 23.67 14.41
CA ALA A 272 0.73 22.44 14.47
C ALA A 272 1.03 21.55 15.69
N GLU A 273 1.31 22.13 16.86
CA GLU A 273 1.64 21.39 18.08
C GLU A 273 0.49 20.50 18.60
N GLU A 274 -0.77 20.90 18.37
CA GLU A 274 -1.94 20.09 18.70
C GLU A 274 -2.02 18.82 17.84
N LEU A 275 -1.68 18.95 16.55
CA LEU A 275 -1.60 17.81 15.62
C LEU A 275 -0.49 16.85 16.07
N ARG A 276 0.68 17.38 16.45
CA ARG A 276 1.77 16.57 17.02
C ARG A 276 1.32 15.76 18.23
N THR A 277 0.64 16.42 19.17
CA THR A 277 0.10 15.78 20.38
C THR A 277 -0.88 14.67 19.99
N THR A 278 -1.80 14.95 19.06
CA THR A 278 -2.77 13.97 18.56
C THR A 278 -2.10 12.75 17.92
N LEU A 279 -1.06 12.96 17.10
CA LEU A 279 -0.30 11.87 16.48
C LEU A 279 0.35 10.95 17.53
N ILE A 280 0.90 11.55 18.58
CA ILE A 280 1.50 10.80 19.70
C ILE A 280 0.40 10.08 20.50
N GLU A 281 -0.72 10.72 20.81
CA GLU A 281 -1.81 10.10 21.56
C GLU A 281 -2.46 8.91 20.84
N HIS A 282 -2.30 8.80 19.53
CA HIS A 282 -2.86 7.71 18.72
C HIS A 282 -1.83 6.70 18.23
N ASP A 283 -0.61 6.72 18.77
CA ASP A 283 0.49 5.83 18.36
C ASP A 283 0.81 5.90 16.86
N LEU A 284 0.64 7.09 16.28
CA LEU A 284 0.92 7.34 14.87
C LEU A 284 2.36 7.78 14.62
N ASP A 285 3.11 8.21 15.64
CA ASP A 285 4.55 8.47 15.51
C ASP A 285 5.35 7.20 15.18
N GLY A 286 4.99 6.06 15.78
CA GLY A 286 5.55 4.75 15.43
C GLY A 286 5.23 4.36 13.98
N LEU A 287 3.98 4.61 13.54
CA LEU A 287 3.57 4.44 12.15
C LEU A 287 4.41 5.30 11.20
N LEU A 288 4.61 6.59 11.49
CA LEU A 288 5.42 7.50 10.66
C LEU A 288 6.86 6.99 10.52
N ARG A 289 7.46 6.54 11.63
CA ARG A 289 8.80 5.95 11.62
C ARG A 289 8.84 4.68 10.78
N GLU A 290 7.84 3.80 10.90
CA GLU A 290 7.77 2.57 10.10
C GLU A 290 7.60 2.86 8.61
N ILE A 291 6.78 3.84 8.20
CA ILE A 291 6.62 4.22 6.79
C ILE A 291 7.93 4.72 6.18
N GLU A 292 8.70 5.53 6.92
CA GLU A 292 10.02 5.99 6.48
C GLU A 292 10.99 4.81 6.29
N LEU A 293 10.96 3.83 7.20
CA LEU A 293 11.77 2.62 7.08
C LEU A 293 11.29 1.70 5.94
N ASP A 294 9.97 1.57 5.74
CA ASP A 294 9.38 0.86 4.60
C ASP A 294 9.97 1.42 3.30
N ARG A 295 9.92 2.74 3.12
CA ARG A 295 10.47 3.43 1.95
C ARG A 295 11.99 3.27 1.81
N ALA A 296 12.74 3.43 2.90
CA ALA A 296 14.19 3.27 2.91
C ALA A 296 14.63 1.85 2.52
N ASN A 297 13.79 0.84 2.81
CA ASN A 297 14.03 -0.55 2.46
C ASN A 297 13.36 -0.97 1.13
N GLY A 298 12.85 -0.01 0.34
CA GLY A 298 12.35 -0.27 -1.01
C GLY A 298 10.90 -0.75 -1.10
N LEU A 299 10.11 -0.59 -0.04
CA LEU A 299 8.68 -0.85 -0.05
C LEU A 299 7.92 0.41 -0.48
N LEU A 300 6.75 0.22 -1.09
CA LEU A 300 5.88 1.30 -1.55
C LEU A 300 4.42 0.99 -1.21
N GLY A 301 3.74 1.95 -0.59
CA GLY A 301 2.40 1.76 -0.04
C GLY A 301 2.42 0.96 1.26
N LYS A 302 1.25 0.81 1.89
CA LYS A 302 1.13 0.16 3.20
C LYS A 302 -0.24 -0.45 3.41
N THR A 303 -0.28 -1.59 4.08
CA THR A 303 -1.52 -2.19 4.55
C THR A 303 -2.01 -1.45 5.80
N CYS A 304 -3.24 -0.92 5.76
CA CYS A 304 -3.84 -0.13 6.83
C CYS A 304 -5.07 -0.84 7.39
N ILE A 305 -5.24 -0.80 8.72
CA ILE A 305 -6.41 -1.41 9.40
C ILE A 305 -7.34 -0.36 10.01
N HIS A 306 -6.93 0.91 10.00
CA HIS A 306 -7.69 2.00 10.57
C HIS A 306 -7.68 3.23 9.64
N PRO A 307 -8.81 3.96 9.46
CA PRO A 307 -8.85 5.15 8.60
C PRO A 307 -7.82 6.23 8.94
N ALA A 308 -7.47 6.38 10.22
CA ALA A 308 -6.47 7.36 10.66
C ALA A 308 -5.04 7.08 10.12
N HIS A 309 -4.76 5.88 9.62
CA HIS A 309 -3.46 5.53 9.01
C HIS A 309 -3.31 6.06 7.58
N VAL A 310 -4.42 6.33 6.90
CA VAL A 310 -4.46 6.61 5.46
C VAL A 310 -3.74 7.91 5.12
N THR A 311 -4.12 9.01 5.76
CA THR A 311 -3.53 10.33 5.48
C THR A 311 -2.02 10.36 5.78
N PRO A 312 -1.51 9.84 6.91
CA PRO A 312 -0.07 9.71 7.15
C PRO A 312 0.69 8.99 6.03
N VAL A 313 0.18 7.84 5.56
CA VAL A 313 0.80 7.07 4.48
C VAL A 313 0.80 7.86 3.17
N HIS A 314 -0.31 8.50 2.82
CA HIS A 314 -0.39 9.30 1.59
C HIS A 314 0.50 10.55 1.66
N ALA A 315 0.54 11.26 2.78
CA ALA A 315 1.38 12.44 2.97
C ALA A 315 2.88 12.10 2.88
N LEU A 316 3.34 11.01 3.48
CA LEU A 316 4.74 10.55 3.35
C LEU A 316 5.08 9.96 1.97
N SER A 317 4.07 9.66 1.16
CA SER A 317 4.27 9.19 -0.22
C SER A 317 4.44 10.33 -1.22
N VAL A 318 4.07 11.57 -0.88
CA VAL A 318 4.29 12.74 -1.74
C VAL A 318 5.79 12.96 -1.95
N VAL A 319 6.17 13.31 -3.18
CA VAL A 319 7.58 13.62 -3.52
C VAL A 319 7.88 15.07 -3.17
N SER A 320 8.99 15.33 -2.50
CA SER A 320 9.41 16.72 -2.26
C SER A 320 9.89 17.38 -3.56
N HIS A 321 9.78 18.71 -3.66
CA HIS A 321 10.30 19.44 -4.81
C HIS A 321 11.79 19.13 -5.07
N GLU A 322 12.58 18.98 -4.00
CA GLU A 322 13.98 18.63 -4.07
C GLU A 322 14.22 17.23 -4.68
N GLU A 323 13.54 16.19 -4.16
CA GLU A 323 13.66 14.83 -4.71
C GLU A 323 13.25 14.77 -6.18
N PHE A 324 12.20 15.50 -6.54
CA PHE A 324 11.72 15.60 -7.91
C PHE A 324 12.75 16.28 -8.83
N SER A 325 13.29 17.43 -8.41
CA SER A 325 14.32 18.15 -9.17
C SER A 325 15.56 17.28 -9.39
N ASP A 326 16.01 16.56 -8.36
CA ASP A 326 17.15 15.64 -8.46
C ASP A 326 16.85 14.49 -9.45
N ALA A 327 15.65 13.89 -9.36
CA ALA A 327 15.24 12.80 -10.24
C ALA A 327 15.12 13.23 -11.71
N GLN A 328 14.48 14.38 -11.98
CA GLN A 328 14.38 14.94 -13.33
C GLN A 328 15.77 15.18 -13.91
N ASP A 329 16.67 15.75 -13.11
CA ASP A 329 18.03 16.01 -13.50
C ASP A 329 18.79 14.73 -13.84
N ILE A 330 18.72 13.70 -13.01
CA ILE A 330 19.37 12.40 -13.27
C ILE A 330 18.86 11.77 -14.59
N LEU A 331 17.58 11.96 -14.93
CA LEU A 331 16.95 11.29 -16.08
C LEU A 331 17.05 12.06 -17.40
N ARG A 332 17.67 13.25 -17.43
CA ARG A 332 17.82 14.04 -18.66
C ARG A 332 18.53 13.24 -19.77
N PRO A 333 18.02 13.23 -21.02
CA PRO A 333 18.61 12.47 -22.12
C PRO A 333 20.08 12.80 -22.41
N GLU A 334 20.46 14.07 -22.26
CA GLU A 334 21.83 14.56 -22.46
C GLU A 334 22.84 13.92 -21.49
N ARG A 335 22.35 13.30 -20.42
CA ARG A 335 23.15 12.64 -19.38
C ARG A 335 23.27 11.13 -19.56
N GLY A 336 22.86 10.58 -20.71
CA GLY A 336 22.98 9.15 -21.03
C GLY A 336 24.41 8.58 -20.91
N GLY A 337 25.45 9.41 -21.00
CA GLY A 337 26.85 9.03 -20.78
C GLY A 337 27.24 8.75 -19.32
N GLY A 338 26.43 9.20 -18.34
CA GLY A 338 26.75 9.14 -16.91
C GLY A 338 27.40 10.43 -16.39
N GLY A 339 28.12 10.32 -15.27
CA GLY A 339 28.80 11.44 -14.61
C GLY A 339 28.20 11.82 -13.27
N VAL A 340 28.81 12.83 -12.63
CA VAL A 340 28.40 13.38 -11.34
C VAL A 340 27.95 14.82 -11.51
N MET A 341 27.02 15.24 -10.67
CA MET A 341 26.56 16.62 -10.63
C MET A 341 26.22 17.04 -9.21
N ARG A 342 26.24 18.34 -8.98
CA ARG A 342 25.68 18.92 -7.76
C ARG A 342 24.16 19.02 -7.92
N SER A 343 23.42 18.63 -6.88
CA SER A 343 21.96 18.87 -6.78
C SER A 343 21.61 20.35 -6.93
N ALA A 344 20.38 20.62 -7.39
CA ALA A 344 19.88 22.00 -7.53
C ALA A 344 19.87 22.76 -6.19
N TYR A 345 19.56 22.04 -5.11
CA TYR A 345 19.59 22.53 -3.72
C TYR A 345 21.01 22.62 -3.13
N THR A 346 22.01 22.17 -3.88
CA THR A 346 23.44 22.35 -3.59
C THR A 346 23.96 21.63 -2.34
N ASN A 347 23.17 20.71 -1.78
CA ASN A 347 23.41 20.00 -0.52
C ASN A 347 23.87 18.54 -0.69
N LYS A 348 23.72 17.95 -1.88
CA LYS A 348 24.15 16.57 -2.19
C LYS A 348 24.71 16.41 -3.61
N MET A 349 25.40 15.29 -3.82
CA MET A 349 25.91 14.84 -5.12
C MET A 349 24.92 13.86 -5.76
N ASN A 350 24.63 14.06 -7.05
CA ASN A 350 23.87 13.12 -7.87
C ASN A 350 24.79 12.40 -8.85
N GLU A 351 24.84 11.07 -8.76
CA GLU A 351 25.53 10.23 -9.74
C GLU A 351 24.51 9.65 -10.71
N VAL A 352 24.65 9.98 -12.00
CA VAL A 352 23.58 9.72 -12.98
C VAL A 352 23.27 8.23 -13.12
N LYS A 353 24.28 7.37 -13.25
CA LYS A 353 24.07 5.92 -13.44
C LYS A 353 23.61 5.23 -12.14
N PRO A 354 24.29 5.38 -10.99
CA PRO A 354 23.88 4.74 -9.74
C PRO A 354 22.49 5.17 -9.26
N HIS A 355 22.13 6.45 -9.44
CA HIS A 355 20.84 6.97 -8.96
C HIS A 355 19.71 6.88 -9.99
N ARG A 356 19.94 6.33 -11.19
CA ARG A 356 18.91 6.24 -12.24
C ARG A 356 17.67 5.47 -11.78
N ALA A 357 17.87 4.29 -11.20
CA ALA A 357 16.77 3.46 -10.72
C ALA A 357 15.96 4.14 -9.60
N TRP A 358 16.65 4.87 -8.71
CA TRP A 358 16.01 5.71 -7.71
C TRP A 358 15.18 6.81 -8.37
N ALA A 359 15.75 7.54 -9.33
CA ALA A 359 15.07 8.63 -10.03
C ALA A 359 13.82 8.13 -10.78
N GLU A 360 13.88 6.98 -11.47
CA GLU A 360 12.72 6.39 -12.15
C GLU A 360 11.59 6.01 -11.18
N ARG A 361 11.93 5.52 -9.98
CA ARG A 361 10.94 5.24 -8.92
C ARG A 361 10.37 6.53 -8.33
N THR A 362 11.19 7.55 -8.12
CA THR A 362 10.77 8.87 -7.66
C THR A 362 9.82 9.53 -8.67
N MET A 363 10.09 9.43 -9.97
CA MET A 363 9.19 9.97 -11.00
C MET A 363 7.83 9.24 -11.03
N LEU A 364 7.82 7.90 -10.88
CA LEU A 364 6.56 7.15 -10.75
C LEU A 364 5.77 7.61 -9.52
N ARG A 365 6.45 7.81 -8.39
CA ARG A 365 5.82 8.30 -7.15
C ARG A 365 5.29 9.73 -7.33
N ALA A 366 6.04 10.59 -8.02
CA ALA A 366 5.64 11.96 -8.32
C ALA A 366 4.40 12.02 -9.22
N GLU A 367 4.30 11.11 -10.20
CA GLU A 367 3.11 10.98 -11.04
C GLU A 367 1.89 10.58 -10.21
N VAL A 368 2.02 9.61 -9.31
CA VAL A 368 0.90 9.04 -8.55
C VAL A 368 0.47 9.90 -7.36
N PHE A 369 1.42 10.44 -6.60
CA PHE A 369 1.19 11.17 -5.35
C PHE A 369 1.45 12.67 -5.45
N GLY A 370 1.90 13.15 -6.61
CA GLY A 370 2.22 14.56 -6.81
C GLY A 370 3.60 14.96 -6.26
N VAL A 371 3.95 16.21 -6.55
CA VAL A 371 5.16 16.89 -6.07
C VAL A 371 4.74 18.07 -5.22
N ALA A 372 5.16 18.09 -3.96
CA ALA A 372 4.93 19.22 -3.06
C ALA A 372 5.65 20.48 -3.57
N LYS A 373 5.13 21.67 -3.27
CA LYS A 373 5.91 22.90 -3.45
C LYS A 373 7.12 22.92 -2.51
N GLU A 374 8.07 23.80 -2.81
CA GLU A 374 9.34 23.91 -2.10
C GLU A 374 9.16 24.19 -0.60
N GLU A 375 8.17 25.02 -0.26
CA GLU A 375 7.82 25.41 1.09
C GLU A 375 6.86 24.45 1.80
N VAL A 376 6.30 23.46 1.08
CA VAL A 376 5.25 22.57 1.62
C VAL A 376 5.89 21.32 2.20
N GLY A 377 5.68 21.13 3.51
CA GLY A 377 6.19 19.99 4.25
C GLY A 377 5.16 18.89 4.47
N PHE A 378 5.60 17.84 5.19
CA PHE A 378 4.73 16.75 5.60
C PHE A 378 3.55 17.22 6.46
N VAL A 379 3.77 18.20 7.35
CA VAL A 379 2.75 18.71 8.28
C VAL A 379 1.61 19.39 7.52
N ASP A 380 1.91 20.16 6.47
CA ASP A 380 0.92 20.81 5.61
C ASP A 380 0.03 19.79 4.91
N LEU A 381 0.65 18.79 4.27
CA LEU A 381 -0.03 17.72 3.56
C LEU A 381 -0.91 16.89 4.50
N LEU A 382 -0.41 16.58 5.69
CA LEU A 382 -1.16 15.85 6.70
C LEU A 382 -2.36 16.67 7.19
N THR A 383 -2.15 17.94 7.52
CA THR A 383 -3.21 18.84 8.01
C THR A 383 -4.32 18.98 6.97
N ALA A 384 -3.95 19.30 5.73
CA ALA A 384 -4.91 19.42 4.64
C ALA A 384 -5.65 18.10 4.36
N GLY A 385 -4.97 16.97 4.47
CA GLY A 385 -5.57 15.65 4.27
C GLY A 385 -6.52 15.20 5.38
N LEU A 386 -6.46 15.81 6.57
CA LEU A 386 -7.35 15.55 7.71
C LEU A 386 -8.55 16.50 7.77
N GLN A 387 -8.46 17.67 7.13
CA GLN A 387 -9.55 18.65 7.04
C GLN A 387 -10.62 18.18 6.03
N VAL A 388 -11.55 17.32 6.49
CA VAL A 388 -12.72 16.85 5.72
C VAL A 388 -13.97 16.79 6.56
#